data_AF-D3L7I5-F1
#
_entry.id   AF-D3L7I5-F1
#
_cell.length_a   1.000
_cell.length_b   1.000
_cell.length_c   1.000
_cell.angle_alpha   90.00
_cell.angle_beta   90.00
_cell.angle_gamma   90.00
#
_symmetry.space_group_name_H-M   'P 1'
#
loop_
_entity.id
_entity.type
_entity.pdbx_description
1 polymer ?
#
loop_
_entity_poly.entity_id
_entity_poly.type
_entity_poly.pdbx_seq_one_letter_code
_entity_poly.pdbx_strand_id
1 'polypeptide(L)'
;MDKRRVLPVIGGYNFRDIGGYTSADGRKIKWGKLFRTANMAYLSQADLLYLQERNVDTIVDFRTPIEVEKEPDRVPKNVVDLNIPAMDLDRTDSTADYAQLSREYKEKIPVI
;
A
#
# COMPACT_ATOMS: atom_id res chain seq x y z
N MET A 1 12.08 -20.25 -1.20
CA MET A 1 11.43 -18.92 -1.18
C MET A 1 11.44 -18.41 0.26
N ASP A 2 11.94 -17.20 0.50
CA ASP A 2 11.98 -16.58 1.82
C ASP A 2 10.55 -16.31 2.32
N LYS A 3 10.17 -16.87 3.48
CA LYS A 3 8.82 -16.73 4.08
C LYS A 3 8.79 -15.59 5.08
N ARG A 4 9.21 -14.41 4.63
CA ARG A 4 9.23 -13.22 5.46
C ARG A 4 7.93 -12.44 5.31
N ARG A 5 7.27 -12.17 6.44
CA ARG A 5 6.00 -11.44 6.45
C ARG A 5 6.17 -9.95 6.21
N VAL A 6 7.10 -9.30 6.89
CA VAL A 6 7.42 -7.89 6.68
C VAL A 6 8.53 -7.80 5.64
N LEU A 7 8.23 -7.23 4.49
CA LEU A 7 9.21 -7.15 3.42
C LEU A 7 10.19 -5.99 3.71
N PRO A 8 11.49 -6.15 3.42
CA PRO A 8 12.51 -5.11 3.54
C PRO A 8 12.40 -4.09 2.39
N VAL A 9 11.21 -3.53 2.21
CA VAL A 9 10.94 -2.43 1.28
C VAL A 9 11.13 -1.14 2.06
N ILE A 10 12.01 -0.25 1.59
CA ILE A 10 12.44 0.93 2.34
C ILE A 10 11.50 2.11 2.10
N GLY A 11 11.23 2.43 0.83
CA GLY A 11 10.38 3.56 0.44
C GLY A 11 8.89 3.29 0.54
N GLY A 12 8.50 2.11 1.01
CA GLY A 12 7.12 1.64 1.02
C GLY A 12 6.60 1.43 2.43
N TYR A 13 5.33 1.77 2.66
CA TYR A 13 4.72 1.63 3.97
C TYR A 13 3.90 0.34 4.08
N ASN A 14 4.12 -0.40 5.18
CA ASN A 14 3.32 -1.58 5.54
C ASN A 14 3.35 -2.73 4.51
N PHE A 15 4.43 -2.85 3.74
CA PHE A 15 4.65 -3.94 2.78
C PHE A 15 4.73 -5.30 3.47
N ARG A 16 3.79 -6.19 3.15
CA ARG A 16 3.72 -7.54 3.73
C ARG A 16 3.34 -8.61 2.72
N ASP A 17 3.96 -9.77 2.84
CA ASP A 17 3.46 -11.02 2.27
C ASP A 17 2.36 -11.57 3.17
N ILE A 18 1.19 -11.84 2.59
CA ILE A 18 0.04 -12.38 3.32
C ILE A 18 -0.08 -13.91 3.22
N GLY A 19 0.94 -14.54 2.65
CA GLY A 19 1.13 -15.98 2.65
C GLY A 19 0.99 -16.60 4.05
N GLY A 20 0.46 -17.81 4.08
CA GLY A 20 0.27 -18.59 5.30
C GLY A 20 -0.95 -18.22 6.12
N TYR A 21 -1.68 -17.13 5.82
CA TYR A 21 -3.01 -16.94 6.41
C TYR A 21 -3.98 -18.01 5.89
N THR A 22 -4.88 -18.43 6.79
CA THR A 22 -5.93 -19.39 6.50
C THR A 22 -7.19 -18.63 6.09
N SER A 23 -7.78 -18.98 4.94
CA SER A 23 -9.08 -18.46 4.49
C SER A 23 -10.22 -19.10 5.28
N ALA A 24 -11.42 -18.53 5.16
CA ALA A 24 -12.62 -19.01 5.86
C ALA A 24 -12.97 -20.48 5.56
N ASP A 25 -12.54 -21.01 4.41
CA ASP A 25 -12.72 -22.39 3.99
C ASP A 25 -11.55 -23.32 4.39
N GLY A 26 -10.63 -22.86 5.23
CA GLY A 26 -9.53 -23.66 5.77
C GLY A 26 -8.30 -23.78 4.85
N ARG A 27 -8.34 -23.24 3.62
CA ARG A 27 -7.16 -23.21 2.73
C ARG A 27 -6.15 -22.17 3.18
N LYS A 28 -4.89 -22.32 2.78
CA LYS A 28 -3.82 -21.36 3.10
C LYS A 28 -3.40 -20.58 1.86
N ILE A 29 -3.21 -19.27 2.02
CA ILE A 29 -2.61 -18.44 0.98
C ILE A 29 -1.17 -18.89 0.75
N LYS A 30 -0.79 -19.12 -0.50
CA LYS A 30 0.58 -19.49 -0.85
C LYS A 30 1.51 -18.28 -0.65
N TRP A 31 2.65 -18.51 0.00
CA TRP A 31 3.70 -17.49 0.15
C TRP A 31 4.19 -16.98 -1.20
N GLY A 32 4.50 -15.69 -1.28
CA GLY A 32 4.96 -15.02 -2.49
C GLY A 32 3.91 -14.88 -3.59
N LYS A 33 2.61 -14.95 -3.24
CA LYS A 33 1.50 -14.83 -4.21
C LYS A 33 0.57 -13.66 -3.98
N LEU A 34 0.49 -13.14 -2.77
CA LEU A 34 -0.34 -11.99 -2.48
C LEU A 34 0.36 -11.12 -1.45
N PHE A 35 0.45 -9.83 -1.77
CA PHE A 35 1.09 -8.83 -0.95
C PHE A 35 0.08 -7.75 -0.60
N ARG A 36 0.30 -7.07 0.51
CA ARG A 36 -0.43 -5.84 0.86
C ARG A 36 0.55 -4.74 1.17
N THR A 37 0.17 -3.51 0.85
CA THR A 37 0.94 -2.31 1.15
C THR A 37 -0.02 -1.13 1.36
N ALA A 38 0.48 -0.01 1.85
CA ALA A 38 -0.27 1.25 1.93
C ALA A 38 -0.01 2.14 0.71
N ASN A 39 1.21 2.67 0.57
CA ASN A 39 1.58 3.65 -0.45
C ASN A 39 2.87 3.21 -1.16
N MET A 40 2.96 3.42 -2.49
CA MET A 40 4.12 3.08 -3.32
C MET A 40 4.77 4.29 -4.03
N ALA A 41 4.33 5.52 -3.78
CA ALA A 41 4.87 6.73 -4.40
C ALA A 41 6.36 6.97 -4.10
N TYR A 42 6.86 6.48 -2.96
CA TYR A 42 8.23 6.71 -2.51
C TYR A 42 9.17 5.51 -2.68
N LEU A 43 8.76 4.46 -3.38
CA LEU A 43 9.60 3.27 -3.59
C LEU A 43 10.93 3.63 -4.26
N SER A 44 12.04 3.18 -3.70
CA SER A 44 13.36 3.35 -4.29
C SER A 44 13.56 2.43 -5.51
N GLN A 45 14.60 2.67 -6.30
CA GLN A 45 14.94 1.76 -7.41
C GLN A 45 15.24 0.32 -6.92
N ALA A 46 15.84 0.19 -5.73
CA ALA A 46 16.10 -1.10 -5.11
C ALA A 46 14.79 -1.81 -4.71
N ASP A 47 13.80 -1.06 -4.21
CA ASP A 47 12.48 -1.58 -3.88
C ASP A 47 11.75 -2.11 -5.12
N LEU A 48 11.81 -1.37 -6.23
CA LEU A 48 11.21 -1.79 -7.51
C LEU A 48 11.83 -3.10 -8.03
N LEU A 49 13.16 -3.23 -7.97
CA LEU A 49 13.86 -4.45 -8.35
C LEU A 49 13.50 -5.62 -7.41
N TYR A 50 13.43 -5.35 -6.11
CA TYR A 50 13.05 -6.35 -5.11
C TYR A 50 11.64 -6.93 -5.34
N LEU A 51 10.68 -6.08 -5.76
CA LEU A 51 9.34 -6.49 -6.14
C LEU A 51 9.31 -7.23 -7.48
N GLN A 52 10.12 -6.80 -8.45
CA GLN A 52 10.26 -7.46 -9.75
C GLN A 52 10.80 -8.89 -9.61
N GLU A 53 11.82 -9.12 -8.77
CA GLU A 53 12.35 -10.46 -8.47
C GLU A 53 11.32 -11.39 -7.80
N ARG A 54 10.28 -10.82 -7.20
CA ARG A 54 9.15 -11.55 -6.63
C ARG A 54 8.03 -11.84 -7.62
N ASN A 55 8.20 -11.44 -8.88
CA ASN A 55 7.21 -11.59 -9.94
C ASN A 55 5.87 -10.94 -9.57
N VAL A 56 5.92 -9.74 -8.99
CA VAL A 56 4.73 -8.89 -8.93
C VAL A 56 4.41 -8.47 -10.36
N ASP A 57 3.26 -8.90 -10.87
CA ASP A 57 2.79 -8.64 -12.23
C ASP A 57 1.56 -7.71 -12.27
N THR A 58 0.86 -7.57 -11.13
CA THR A 58 -0.40 -6.86 -11.02
C THR A 58 -0.43 -6.05 -9.74
N ILE A 59 -0.81 -4.77 -9.84
CA ILE A 59 -1.16 -3.89 -8.73
C ILE A 59 -2.66 -3.62 -8.81
N VAL A 60 -3.33 -3.74 -7.68
CA VAL A 60 -4.73 -3.33 -7.53
C VAL A 60 -4.72 -2.17 -6.56
N ASP A 61 -4.87 -0.96 -7.09
CA ASP A 61 -4.87 0.27 -6.32
C ASP A 61 -6.30 0.62 -5.92
N PHE A 62 -6.57 0.53 -4.61
CA PHE A 62 -7.88 0.82 -4.03
C PHE A 62 -8.08 2.29 -3.67
N ARG A 63 -7.07 3.15 -3.88
CA ARG A 63 -7.16 4.59 -3.62
C ARG A 63 -8.11 5.27 -4.59
N THR A 64 -8.67 6.40 -4.17
CA THR A 64 -9.44 7.26 -5.06
C THR A 64 -8.54 7.92 -6.12
N PRO A 65 -9.08 8.35 -7.27
CA PRO A 65 -8.29 9.00 -8.30
C PRO A 65 -7.54 10.25 -7.81
N ILE A 66 -8.10 10.98 -6.85
CA ILE A 66 -7.47 12.17 -6.24
C ILE A 66 -6.22 11.78 -5.46
N GLU A 67 -6.29 10.71 -4.67
CA GLU A 67 -5.15 10.21 -3.90
C GLU A 67 -4.04 9.70 -4.83
N VAL A 68 -4.41 9.02 -5.92
CA VAL A 68 -3.47 8.56 -6.96
C VAL A 68 -2.78 9.74 -7.66
N GLU A 69 -3.52 10.80 -8.01
CA GLU A 69 -2.95 11.99 -8.63
C GLU A 69 -1.98 12.72 -7.70
N LYS A 70 -2.33 12.81 -6.41
CA LYS A 70 -1.51 13.49 -5.40
C LYS A 70 -0.21 12.75 -5.08
N GLU A 71 -0.25 11.42 -5.03
CA GLU A 71 0.91 10.57 -4.73
C GLU A 71 0.96 9.38 -5.70
N PRO A 72 1.40 9.59 -6.96
CA PRO A 72 1.38 8.55 -7.98
C PRO A 72 2.36 7.42 -7.63
N ASP A 73 1.90 6.17 -7.79
CA ASP A 73 2.71 5.00 -7.46
C ASP A 73 3.94 4.88 -8.38
N ARG A 74 5.06 4.48 -7.77
CA ARG A 74 6.22 3.98 -8.52
C ARG A 74 6.07 2.47 -8.64
N VAL A 75 5.90 1.99 -9.87
CA VAL A 75 5.61 0.58 -10.14
C VAL A 75 6.80 -0.15 -10.78
N PRO A 76 6.99 -1.47 -10.52
CA PRO A 76 7.97 -2.28 -11.23
C PRO A 76 7.68 -2.34 -12.74
N LYS A 77 8.68 -2.71 -13.55
CA LYS A 77 8.49 -2.84 -15.00
C LYS A 77 7.51 -3.96 -15.33
N ASN A 78 6.74 -3.77 -16.39
CA ASN A 78 5.78 -4.75 -16.94
C ASN A 78 4.69 -5.18 -15.94
N VAL A 79 4.30 -4.28 -15.04
CA VAL A 79 3.17 -4.48 -14.13
C VAL A 79 1.90 -3.89 -14.73
N VAL A 80 0.80 -4.62 -14.59
CA VAL A 80 -0.55 -4.09 -14.85
C VAL A 80 -1.01 -3.37 -13.60
N ASP A 81 -1.28 -2.07 -13.71
CA ASP A 81 -1.81 -1.25 -12.62
C ASP A 81 -3.30 -0.99 -12.83
N LEU A 82 -4.12 -1.49 -11.91
CA LEU A 82 -5.57 -1.40 -11.94
C LEU A 82 -6.04 -0.52 -10.78
N ASN A 83 -6.40 0.72 -11.08
CA ASN A 83 -7.10 1.56 -10.12
C ASN A 83 -8.57 1.13 -10.04
N ILE A 84 -8.95 0.55 -8.90
CA ILE A 84 -10.32 0.11 -8.58
C ILE A 84 -10.68 0.74 -7.23
N PRO A 85 -11.08 2.03 -7.19
CA PRO A 85 -11.32 2.72 -5.94
C PRO A 85 -12.30 1.96 -5.04
N ALA A 86 -11.94 1.73 -3.77
CA ALA A 86 -12.83 1.08 -2.81
C ALA A 86 -13.95 2.02 -2.31
N MET A 87 -13.78 3.34 -2.53
CA MET A 87 -14.72 4.38 -2.15
C MET A 87 -14.81 5.42 -3.27
N ASP A 88 -15.97 6.09 -3.38
CA ASP A 88 -16.19 7.16 -4.36
C ASP A 88 -15.49 8.48 -3.98
N LEU A 89 -15.13 8.65 -2.70
CA LEU A 89 -14.51 9.85 -2.14
C LEU A 89 -13.46 9.46 -1.08
N ASP A 90 -12.38 10.25 -0.97
CA ASP A 90 -11.39 10.10 0.11
C ASP A 90 -12.05 10.51 1.44
N ARG A 91 -12.58 9.52 2.15
CA ARG A 91 -13.22 9.68 3.46
C ARG A 91 -12.28 9.39 4.63
N THR A 92 -11.05 8.95 4.34
CA THR A 92 -10.10 8.50 5.35
C THR A 92 -9.01 9.52 5.63
N ASP A 93 -9.01 10.67 4.94
CA ASP A 93 -7.97 11.71 5.01
C ASP A 93 -6.57 11.09 4.91
N SER A 94 -6.44 9.98 4.18
CA SER A 94 -5.21 9.17 4.17
C SER A 94 -4.06 9.92 3.49
N THR A 95 -4.41 10.92 2.69
CA THR A 95 -3.47 11.83 2.05
C THR A 95 -3.34 13.17 2.77
N ALA A 96 -4.08 13.42 3.84
CA ALA A 96 -4.05 14.73 4.50
C ALA A 96 -2.66 15.00 5.10
N ASP A 97 -2.19 16.23 4.91
CA ASP A 97 -0.91 16.67 5.45
C ASP A 97 -0.96 16.64 6.98
N TYR A 98 0.04 16.01 7.61
CA TYR A 98 0.13 15.91 9.05
C TYR A 98 0.10 17.28 9.73
N ALA A 99 0.72 18.30 9.11
CA ALA A 99 0.70 19.65 9.67
C ALA A 99 -0.72 20.24 9.65
N GLN A 100 -1.50 20.00 8.58
CA GLN A 100 -2.90 20.40 8.50
C GLN A 100 -3.76 19.64 9.53
N LEU A 101 -3.68 18.31 9.56
CA LEU A 101 -4.41 17.48 10.53
C LEU A 101 -4.11 17.91 11.97
N SER A 102 -2.84 18.17 12.30
CA SER A 102 -2.43 18.58 13.64
C SER A 102 -3.03 19.93 14.07
N ARG A 103 -3.24 20.87 13.13
CA ARG A 103 -3.94 22.14 13.40
C ARG A 103 -5.42 21.88 13.67
N GLU A 104 -6.07 21.13 12.79
CA GLU A 104 -7.50 20.83 12.91
C GLU A 104 -7.82 20.05 14.20
N TYR A 105 -6.98 19.10 14.60
CA TYR A 105 -7.14 18.38 15.87
C TYR A 105 -6.95 19.26 17.10
N LYS A 106 -6.01 20.23 17.06
CA LYS A 106 -5.82 21.20 18.14
C LYS A 106 -7.02 22.14 18.30
N GLU A 107 -7.73 22.45 17.21
CA GLU A 107 -8.92 23.29 17.26
C GLU A 107 -10.17 22.52 17.73
N LYS A 108 -10.25 21.21 17.44
CA LYS A 108 -11.41 20.37 17.79
C LYS A 108 -11.37 19.75 19.18
N ILE A 109 -10.18 19.60 19.79
CA ILE A 109 -10.05 19.05 21.14
C ILE A 109 -9.77 20.22 22.10
N PRO A 110 -10.74 20.65 22.94
CA PRO A 110 -10.46 21.64 23.96
C PRO A 110 -9.40 21.06 24.90
N VAL A 111 -8.28 21.77 25.03
CA VAL A 111 -7.25 21.44 26.04
C VAL A 111 -7.90 21.59 27.41
N ILE A 112 -7.99 20.48 28.14
CA ILE A 112 -8.42 20.45 29.55
C ILE A 112 -7.25 20.84 30.44
#